data_AF-A0A811G960-F1
#
_entry.id   AF-A0A811G960-F1
#
_cell.length_a   1.000
_cell.length_b   1.000
_cell.length_c   1.000
_cell.angle_alpha   90.00
_cell.angle_beta   90.00
_cell.angle_gamma   90.00
#
_symmetry.space_group_name_H-M   'P 1'
#
loop_
_entity.id
_entity.type
_entity.pdbx_description
1 polymer ?
#
loop_
_entity_poly.entity_id
_entity_poly.type
_entity_poly.pdbx_seq_one_letter_code
_entity_poly.pdbx_strand_id
1 'polypeptide(L)'
;MNFKTVILMGGVGIALHGCTSLNSLSSEDSVQQFASAQELIVQKNINQPNGRAKEYVYAWGSKQSDQEPQSLYPRKYLNNYCSAKHGKFTLLYKSSMSLVKNLSDKKLLSASGNVKQGIGAYKCVQNNGQSWIASIEPVAERKLTDGSDARVVSLQTKIMSAEEAKKFYKNSGAITNTTDKKTTANEQSNKKALNKSAAQKELEVKKDTDLKKEVKPATDQAVKETVKVAETPQQQQMKFYVAARRDLNSGKNQVAACNNAQRAYNYGKLQGTEGTRVYTESGMLVARCLTSVPSYSNRFANSKGQAVKVLQNLANNYNHAGAKNMLRQMK
;
A
#
# COMPACT_ATOMS: atom_id res chain seq x y z
N MET A 1 -60.47 -35.14 32.46
CA MET A 1 -59.21 -34.97 33.22
C MET A 1 -58.06 -34.74 32.26
N ASN A 2 -57.33 -33.64 32.48
CA ASN A 2 -55.90 -33.38 32.25
C ASN A 2 -55.25 -33.32 30.85
N PHE A 3 -55.01 -32.08 30.41
CA PHE A 3 -53.71 -31.43 30.14
C PHE A 3 -52.47 -32.31 29.84
N LYS A 4 -51.77 -32.00 28.72
CA LYS A 4 -50.47 -31.26 28.76
C LYS A 4 -49.92 -30.90 27.38
N THR A 5 -49.25 -29.76 27.38
CA THR A 5 -48.64 -28.94 26.32
C THR A 5 -47.23 -29.40 25.92
N VAL A 6 -46.66 -28.70 24.92
CA VAL A 6 -45.23 -28.44 24.59
C VAL A 6 -44.52 -29.55 23.76
N ILE A 7 -43.72 -29.35 22.70
CA ILE A 7 -42.75 -28.30 22.30
C ILE A 7 -42.62 -28.19 20.76
N LEU A 8 -42.49 -26.94 20.33
CA LEU A 8 -42.05 -26.41 19.04
C LEU A 8 -40.50 -26.38 18.99
N MET A 9 -39.85 -27.01 18.01
CA MET A 9 -38.42 -26.78 17.71
C MET A 9 -38.06 -27.11 16.25
N GLY A 10 -37.80 -26.05 15.48
CA GLY A 10 -36.51 -25.86 14.81
C GLY A 10 -36.13 -26.78 13.65
N GLY A 11 -36.37 -26.32 12.43
CA GLY A 11 -35.81 -26.92 11.22
C GLY A 11 -35.79 -25.97 10.03
N VAL A 12 -35.42 -24.70 10.22
CA VAL A 12 -35.10 -23.81 9.10
C VAL A 12 -33.77 -24.29 8.53
N GLY A 13 -33.83 -25.03 7.44
CA GLY A 13 -32.66 -25.39 6.64
C GLY A 13 -31.93 -24.12 6.24
N ILE A 14 -30.78 -23.87 6.85
CA ILE A 14 -29.82 -22.88 6.38
C ILE A 14 -29.27 -23.46 5.08
N ALA A 15 -29.81 -23.00 3.95
CA ALA A 15 -29.15 -23.14 2.68
C ALA A 15 -27.79 -22.44 2.82
N LEU A 16 -26.74 -23.24 2.97
CA LEU A 16 -25.37 -22.80 2.79
C LEU A 16 -25.26 -22.25 1.37
N HIS A 17 -25.19 -20.93 1.24
CA HIS A 17 -24.87 -20.24 0.00
C HIS A 17 -23.45 -20.66 -0.44
N GLY A 18 -23.39 -21.74 -1.21
CA GLY A 18 -22.21 -22.19 -1.91
C GLY A 18 -21.89 -21.30 -3.11
N CYS A 19 -20.58 -21.14 -3.34
CA CYS A 19 -19.95 -20.74 -4.60
C CYS A 19 -20.34 -19.36 -5.15
N THR A 20 -19.54 -18.34 -4.80
CA THR A 20 -19.39 -17.18 -5.68
C THR A 20 -18.64 -17.64 -6.93
N SER A 21 -19.39 -17.96 -7.98
CA SER A 21 -18.89 -18.06 -9.34
C SER A 21 -18.21 -16.73 -9.72
N LEU A 22 -16.91 -16.77 -9.96
CA LEU A 22 -16.07 -15.65 -10.42
C LEU A 22 -16.31 -15.32 -11.92
N ASN A 23 -17.56 -15.28 -12.36
CA ASN A 23 -17.92 -15.10 -13.77
C ASN A 23 -18.11 -13.63 -14.20
N SER A 24 -17.53 -12.65 -13.49
CA SER A 24 -17.54 -11.25 -13.94
C SER A 24 -16.29 -10.46 -13.57
N LEU A 25 -15.13 -10.93 -14.03
CA LEU A 25 -13.96 -10.06 -14.19
C LEU A 25 -14.04 -9.17 -15.45
N SER A 26 -15.13 -9.29 -16.22
CA SER A 26 -15.23 -8.82 -17.60
C SER A 26 -16.13 -7.61 -17.84
N SER A 27 -16.77 -7.01 -16.83
CA SER A 27 -17.50 -5.76 -17.04
C SER A 27 -16.56 -4.57 -16.77
N GLU A 28 -15.98 -4.05 -17.85
CA GLU A 28 -15.26 -2.77 -17.92
C GLU A 28 -16.03 -1.62 -17.24
N ASP A 29 -17.36 -1.66 -17.29
CA ASP A 29 -18.25 -0.72 -16.62
C ASP A 29 -18.13 -0.76 -15.08
N SER A 30 -17.82 -1.91 -14.50
CA SER A 30 -17.81 -2.08 -13.03
C SER A 30 -16.58 -1.47 -12.35
N VAL A 31 -15.51 -1.18 -13.10
CA VAL A 31 -14.28 -0.59 -12.55
C VAL A 31 -14.21 0.92 -12.75
N GLN A 32 -14.97 1.50 -13.68
CA GLN A 32 -14.98 2.95 -13.89
C GLN A 32 -15.59 3.75 -12.72
N GLN A 33 -16.47 3.12 -11.94
CA GLN A 33 -17.17 3.75 -10.82
C GLN A 33 -16.27 4.10 -9.64
N PHE A 34 -15.09 3.49 -9.51
CA PHE A 34 -14.18 3.77 -8.39
C PHE A 34 -13.49 5.13 -8.57
N ALA A 35 -13.58 5.98 -7.55
CA ALA A 35 -12.98 7.31 -7.53
C ALA A 35 -11.45 7.26 -7.42
N SER A 36 -10.89 6.18 -6.87
CA SER A 36 -9.45 5.97 -6.77
C SER A 36 -9.06 4.50 -6.79
N ALA A 37 -7.77 4.21 -7.06
CA ALA A 37 -7.23 2.86 -6.96
C ALA A 37 -7.29 2.29 -5.53
N GLN A 38 -7.22 3.16 -4.51
CA GLN A 38 -7.37 2.74 -3.11
C GLN A 38 -8.81 2.31 -2.80
N GLU A 39 -9.81 3.02 -3.34
CA GLU A 39 -11.20 2.62 -3.22
C GLU A 39 -11.45 1.26 -3.88
N LEU A 40 -10.86 1.01 -5.06
CA LEU A 40 -10.89 -0.30 -5.70
C LEU A 40 -10.30 -1.39 -4.80
N ILE A 41 -9.13 -1.15 -4.18
CA ILE A 41 -8.48 -2.10 -3.27
C ILE A 41 -9.41 -2.51 -2.12
N VAL A 42 -10.12 -1.53 -1.55
CA VAL A 42 -11.07 -1.77 -0.46
C VAL A 42 -12.32 -2.49 -0.95
N GLN A 43 -12.98 -1.97 -1.99
CA GLN A 43 -14.28 -2.47 -2.47
C GLN A 43 -14.19 -3.85 -3.14
N LYS A 44 -13.08 -4.15 -3.82
CA LYS A 44 -12.83 -5.48 -4.40
C LYS A 44 -12.17 -6.44 -3.41
N ASN A 45 -12.01 -6.05 -2.13
CA ASN A 45 -11.36 -6.86 -1.10
C ASN A 45 -10.01 -7.44 -1.57
N ILE A 46 -9.17 -6.58 -2.17
CA ILE A 46 -7.83 -6.96 -2.65
C ILE A 46 -6.92 -7.24 -1.44
N ASN A 47 -7.11 -6.50 -0.35
CA ASN A 47 -6.55 -6.82 0.95
C ASN A 47 -7.64 -7.41 1.87
N GLN A 48 -7.24 -7.91 3.02
CA GLN A 48 -8.19 -8.17 4.11
C GLN A 48 -8.89 -6.86 4.53
N PRO A 49 -10.07 -6.92 5.16
CA PRO A 49 -10.79 -5.71 5.59
C PRO A 49 -9.97 -4.77 6.48
N ASN A 50 -9.03 -5.30 7.25
CA ASN A 50 -8.08 -4.56 8.10
C ASN A 50 -6.87 -3.97 7.34
N GLY A 51 -6.84 -4.07 6.01
CA GLY A 51 -5.73 -3.62 5.16
C GLY A 51 -4.49 -4.52 5.18
N ARG A 52 -4.54 -5.66 5.87
CA ARG A 52 -3.45 -6.65 5.87
C ARG A 52 -3.48 -7.50 4.60
N ALA A 53 -2.39 -8.25 4.41
CA ALA A 53 -2.26 -9.17 3.31
C ALA A 53 -3.44 -10.16 3.26
N LYS A 54 -3.91 -10.45 2.05
CA LYS A 54 -4.94 -11.46 1.78
C LYS A 54 -4.28 -12.66 1.10
N GLU A 55 -4.79 -13.85 1.41
CA GLU A 55 -4.33 -15.09 0.80
C GLU A 55 -4.95 -15.27 -0.59
N TYR A 56 -4.09 -15.68 -1.52
CA TYR A 56 -4.45 -16.00 -2.89
C TYR A 56 -3.83 -17.31 -3.29
N VAL A 57 -4.61 -18.21 -3.89
CA VAL A 57 -4.07 -19.46 -4.43
C VAL A 57 -3.17 -19.12 -5.63
N TYR A 58 -1.93 -19.62 -5.62
CA TYR A 58 -0.99 -19.45 -6.74
C TYR A 58 -0.64 -20.77 -7.43
N ALA A 59 -0.94 -21.90 -6.77
CA ALA A 59 -0.82 -23.24 -7.29
C ALA A 59 -1.95 -24.11 -6.71
N TRP A 60 -2.77 -24.69 -7.57
CA TRP A 60 -3.95 -25.48 -7.18
C TRP A 60 -3.69 -26.98 -6.97
N GLY A 61 -2.43 -27.42 -7.12
CA GLY A 61 -2.07 -28.84 -7.13
C GLY A 61 -2.40 -29.53 -8.46
N SER A 62 -2.04 -30.80 -8.58
CA SER A 62 -2.16 -31.57 -9.84
C SER A 62 -3.60 -31.82 -10.29
N LYS A 63 -4.55 -31.89 -9.34
CA LYS A 63 -5.97 -32.19 -9.64
C LYS A 63 -6.75 -30.99 -10.18
N GLN A 64 -6.23 -29.78 -10.04
CA GLN A 64 -6.92 -28.54 -10.40
C GLN A 64 -5.98 -27.57 -11.13
N SER A 65 -4.98 -28.08 -11.86
CA SER A 65 -3.91 -27.28 -12.48
C SER A 65 -4.40 -26.29 -13.53
N ASP A 66 -5.58 -26.52 -14.10
CA ASP A 66 -6.19 -25.64 -15.11
C ASP A 66 -6.87 -24.42 -14.51
N GLN A 67 -7.07 -24.38 -13.18
CA GLN A 67 -7.67 -23.22 -12.53
C GLN A 67 -6.73 -22.02 -12.55
N GLU A 68 -7.32 -20.84 -12.81
CA GLU A 68 -6.56 -19.61 -12.82
C GLU A 68 -5.90 -19.34 -11.44
N PRO A 69 -4.58 -19.04 -11.42
CA PRO A 69 -3.90 -18.59 -10.22
C PRO A 69 -4.48 -17.26 -9.72
N GLN A 70 -5.16 -17.30 -8.58
CA GLN A 70 -5.74 -16.12 -7.93
C GLN A 70 -4.69 -15.08 -7.52
N SER A 71 -3.42 -15.47 -7.38
CA SER A 71 -2.30 -14.54 -7.12
C SER A 71 -2.17 -13.41 -8.15
N LEU A 72 -2.79 -13.55 -9.33
CA LEU A 72 -2.81 -12.52 -10.37
C LEU A 72 -3.92 -11.48 -10.18
N TYR A 73 -4.92 -11.76 -9.34
CA TYR A 73 -6.11 -10.93 -9.20
C TYR A 73 -5.80 -9.48 -8.80
N PRO A 74 -4.91 -9.19 -7.82
CA PRO A 74 -4.57 -7.80 -7.48
C PRO A 74 -4.06 -7.01 -8.69
N ARG A 75 -3.11 -7.59 -9.45
CA ARG A 75 -2.56 -6.98 -10.65
C ARG A 75 -3.63 -6.79 -11.73
N LYS A 76 -4.47 -7.80 -11.97
CA LYS A 76 -5.57 -7.74 -12.95
C LYS A 76 -6.57 -6.63 -12.64
N TYR A 77 -7.06 -6.56 -11.40
CA TYR A 77 -8.02 -5.52 -11.01
C TYR A 77 -7.44 -4.11 -11.19
N LEU A 78 -6.20 -3.89 -10.74
CA LEU A 78 -5.54 -2.59 -10.88
C LEU A 78 -5.24 -2.24 -12.35
N ASN A 79 -4.86 -3.22 -13.16
CA ASN A 79 -4.66 -3.05 -14.59
C ASN A 79 -5.97 -2.66 -15.30
N ASN A 80 -7.06 -3.36 -14.98
CA ASN A 80 -8.37 -3.10 -15.58
C ASN A 80 -8.87 -1.71 -15.17
N TYR A 81 -8.71 -1.33 -13.90
CA TYR A 81 -9.03 0.02 -13.43
C TYR A 81 -8.21 1.10 -14.14
N CYS A 82 -6.90 0.89 -14.31
CA CYS A 82 -6.04 1.81 -15.04
C CYS A 82 -6.49 1.95 -16.50
N SER A 83 -6.74 0.83 -17.17
CA SER A 83 -7.15 0.78 -18.58
C SER A 83 -8.51 1.44 -18.80
N ALA A 84 -9.47 1.21 -17.90
CA ALA A 84 -10.80 1.84 -17.93
C ALA A 84 -10.76 3.36 -17.69
N LYS A 85 -9.63 3.90 -17.22
CA LYS A 85 -9.36 5.35 -17.14
C LYS A 85 -8.43 5.83 -18.26
N HIS A 86 -8.37 5.08 -19.36
CA HIS A 86 -7.48 5.31 -20.49
C HIS A 86 -6.02 5.49 -20.05
N GLY A 87 -5.59 4.67 -19.09
CA GLY A 87 -4.24 4.68 -18.57
C GLY A 87 -3.46 3.44 -18.97
N LYS A 88 -2.12 3.56 -18.91
CA LYS A 88 -1.19 2.46 -19.14
C LYS A 88 -0.63 1.97 -17.80
N PHE A 89 -0.87 0.71 -17.48
CA PHE A 89 -0.37 0.06 -16.27
C PHE A 89 0.93 -0.69 -16.59
N THR A 90 2.03 -0.29 -15.96
CA THR A 90 3.37 -0.82 -16.26
C THR A 90 4.10 -1.19 -14.99
N LEU A 91 4.90 -2.26 -15.05
CA LEU A 91 5.79 -2.61 -13.95
C LEU A 91 6.88 -1.54 -13.82
N LEU A 92 6.97 -0.93 -12.64
CA LEU A 92 7.97 0.09 -12.30
C LEU A 92 9.17 -0.52 -11.57
N TYR A 93 8.92 -1.39 -10.59
CA TYR A 93 9.97 -2.08 -9.85
C TYR A 93 9.60 -3.55 -9.64
N LYS A 94 10.56 -4.46 -9.87
CA LYS A 94 10.41 -5.87 -9.50
C LYS A 94 10.46 -6.02 -7.98
N SER A 95 9.58 -6.86 -7.44
CA SER A 95 9.66 -7.29 -6.04
C SER A 95 10.91 -8.16 -5.84
N SER A 96 11.63 -7.93 -4.75
CA SER A 96 12.63 -8.88 -4.24
C SER A 96 12.10 -9.71 -3.07
N MET A 97 10.78 -9.67 -2.82
CA MET A 97 10.09 -10.39 -1.74
C MET A 97 10.70 -10.08 -0.37
N SER A 98 11.02 -8.81 -0.10
CA SER A 98 11.69 -8.37 1.14
C SER A 98 10.82 -8.53 2.39
N LEU A 99 9.50 -8.64 2.23
CA LEU A 99 8.55 -8.84 3.33
C LEU A 99 8.36 -10.33 3.70
N VAL A 100 8.84 -11.27 2.87
CA VAL A 100 8.80 -12.71 3.17
C VAL A 100 9.99 -13.05 4.07
N LYS A 101 9.71 -13.36 5.34
CA LYS A 101 10.76 -13.63 6.34
C LYS A 101 11.42 -15.00 6.17
N ASN A 102 10.66 -16.01 5.75
CA ASN A 102 11.16 -17.36 5.58
C ASN A 102 11.85 -17.51 4.20
N LEU A 103 13.12 -17.93 4.22
CA LEU A 103 13.93 -18.09 3.00
C LEU A 103 13.43 -19.21 2.09
N SER A 104 12.88 -20.28 2.65
CA SER A 104 12.34 -21.41 1.87
C SER A 104 11.07 -21.00 1.11
N ASP A 105 10.16 -20.30 1.79
CA ASP A 105 8.97 -19.68 1.19
C ASP A 105 9.37 -18.72 0.06
N LYS A 106 10.37 -17.87 0.31
CA LYS A 106 10.89 -16.93 -0.69
C LYS A 106 11.44 -17.65 -1.93
N LYS A 107 12.20 -18.73 -1.74
CA LYS A 107 12.72 -19.56 -2.84
C LYS A 107 11.57 -20.17 -3.65
N LEU A 108 10.55 -20.69 -2.98
CA LEU A 108 9.39 -21.30 -3.62
C LEU A 108 8.58 -20.28 -4.43
N LEU A 109 8.26 -19.14 -3.85
CA LEU A 109 7.56 -18.05 -4.52
C LEU A 109 8.37 -17.53 -5.72
N SER A 110 9.70 -17.48 -5.62
CA SER A 110 10.59 -17.05 -6.72
C SER A 110 10.65 -18.07 -7.87
N ALA A 111 10.42 -19.35 -7.60
CA ALA A 111 10.29 -20.36 -8.64
C ALA A 111 8.96 -20.24 -9.40
N SER A 112 7.89 -19.81 -8.73
CA SER A 112 6.55 -19.68 -9.32
C SER A 112 6.44 -18.53 -10.33
N GLY A 113 6.19 -18.88 -11.60
CA GLY A 113 5.91 -17.90 -12.67
C GLY A 113 4.69 -17.03 -12.36
N ASN A 114 3.64 -17.63 -11.80
CA ASN A 114 2.39 -16.95 -11.45
C ASN A 114 2.58 -15.87 -10.40
N VAL A 115 3.38 -16.14 -9.37
CA VAL A 115 3.68 -15.14 -8.35
C VAL A 115 4.56 -14.05 -8.93
N LYS A 116 5.66 -14.40 -9.63
CA LYS A 116 6.59 -13.43 -10.22
C LYS A 116 5.91 -12.41 -11.12
N GLN A 117 4.94 -12.83 -11.92
CA GLN A 117 4.22 -11.92 -12.81
C GLN A 117 3.18 -11.05 -12.09
N GLY A 118 2.75 -11.41 -10.87
CA GLY A 118 1.71 -10.70 -10.12
C GLY A 118 2.24 -9.64 -9.15
N ILE A 119 3.51 -9.74 -8.74
CA ILE A 119 4.10 -8.92 -7.67
C ILE A 119 5.00 -7.80 -8.18
N GLY A 120 5.32 -6.84 -7.31
CA GLY A 120 6.14 -5.67 -7.58
C GLY A 120 5.36 -4.36 -7.49
N ALA A 121 6.04 -3.26 -7.80
CA ALA A 121 5.38 -1.96 -7.93
C ALA A 121 5.02 -1.69 -9.37
N TYR A 122 3.76 -1.32 -9.58
CA TYR A 122 3.19 -0.99 -10.86
C TYR A 122 2.77 0.47 -10.87
N LYS A 123 3.06 1.17 -11.96
CA LYS A 123 2.66 2.55 -12.20
C LYS A 123 1.54 2.58 -13.22
N CYS A 124 0.44 3.23 -12.88
CA CYS A 124 -0.56 3.67 -13.85
C CYS A 124 -0.26 5.10 -14.27
N VAL A 125 -0.24 5.37 -15.57
CA VAL A 125 -0.22 6.73 -16.13
C VAL A 125 -1.44 6.90 -16.99
N GLN A 126 -2.31 7.85 -16.62
CA GLN A 126 -3.53 8.18 -17.35
C GLN A 126 -3.26 9.28 -18.39
N ASN A 127 -4.07 9.34 -19.44
CA ASN A 127 -3.93 10.32 -20.51
C ASN A 127 -4.05 11.78 -20.04
N ASN A 128 -4.72 12.03 -18.91
CA ASN A 128 -4.83 13.35 -18.28
C ASN A 128 -3.59 13.75 -17.45
N GLY A 129 -2.51 12.97 -17.51
CA GLY A 129 -1.28 13.20 -16.74
C GLY A 129 -1.32 12.74 -15.28
N GLN A 130 -2.48 12.28 -14.79
CA GLN A 130 -2.57 11.68 -13.45
C GLN A 130 -1.83 10.35 -13.42
N SER A 131 -1.13 10.09 -12.32
CA SER A 131 -0.45 8.82 -12.12
C SER A 131 -0.50 8.38 -10.67
N TRP A 132 -0.45 7.07 -10.48
CA TRP A 132 -0.39 6.44 -9.17
C TRP A 132 0.46 5.18 -9.24
N ILE A 133 1.02 4.79 -8.10
CA ILE A 133 1.85 3.59 -7.97
C ILE A 133 1.18 2.66 -6.95
N ALA A 134 1.02 1.40 -7.32
CA ALA A 134 0.55 0.35 -6.45
C ALA A 134 1.65 -0.70 -6.28
N SER A 135 2.02 -0.99 -5.04
CA SER A 135 2.90 -2.09 -4.65
C SER A 135 2.06 -3.31 -4.34
N ILE A 136 2.41 -4.47 -4.89
CA ILE A 136 1.81 -5.78 -4.60
C ILE A 136 2.95 -6.69 -4.12
N GLU A 137 3.02 -6.95 -2.82
CA GLU A 137 4.15 -7.65 -2.21
C GLU A 137 3.72 -8.91 -1.45
N PRO A 138 4.45 -10.03 -1.61
CA PRO A 138 4.20 -11.20 -0.80
C PRO A 138 4.76 -11.00 0.61
N VAL A 139 4.01 -11.45 1.62
CA VAL A 139 4.43 -11.40 3.03
C VAL A 139 4.61 -12.78 3.66
N ALA A 140 3.96 -13.80 3.10
CA ALA A 140 4.05 -15.18 3.56
C ALA A 140 3.62 -16.14 2.45
N GLU A 141 4.02 -17.40 2.59
CA GLU A 141 3.59 -18.53 1.77
C GLU A 141 3.15 -19.65 2.70
N ARG A 142 2.16 -20.45 2.29
CA ARG A 142 1.87 -21.73 2.94
C ARG A 142 1.10 -22.67 2.04
N LYS A 143 1.12 -23.96 2.40
CA LYS A 143 0.19 -24.96 1.88
C LYS A 143 -1.18 -24.82 2.56
N LEU A 144 -2.26 -25.07 1.82
CA LEU A 144 -3.60 -25.21 2.40
C LEU A 144 -3.73 -26.53 3.16
N THR A 145 -4.44 -26.50 4.28
CA THR A 145 -4.65 -27.65 5.18
C THR A 145 -6.02 -28.29 4.94
N ASP A 146 -6.48 -28.29 3.69
CA ASP A 146 -7.78 -28.80 3.25
C ASP A 146 -7.66 -30.08 2.41
N GLY A 147 -6.45 -30.63 2.29
CA GLY A 147 -6.17 -31.84 1.51
C GLY A 147 -6.04 -31.61 -0.01
N SER A 148 -6.17 -30.38 -0.50
CA SER A 148 -6.16 -30.05 -1.95
C SER A 148 -4.77 -29.98 -2.58
N ASP A 149 -3.69 -30.13 -1.80
CA ASP A 149 -2.30 -29.81 -2.16
C ASP A 149 -2.05 -28.36 -2.64
N ALA A 150 -3.08 -27.51 -2.63
CA ALA A 150 -2.98 -26.14 -3.09
C ALA A 150 -2.10 -25.30 -2.16
N ARG A 151 -1.46 -24.29 -2.76
CA ARG A 151 -0.56 -23.36 -2.08
C ARG A 151 -1.04 -21.94 -2.26
N VAL A 152 -0.95 -21.19 -1.17
CA VAL A 152 -1.39 -19.80 -1.10
C VAL A 152 -0.22 -18.88 -0.79
N VAL A 153 -0.31 -17.69 -1.36
CA VAL A 153 0.57 -16.56 -1.07
C VAL A 153 -0.25 -15.46 -0.42
N SER A 154 0.24 -14.94 0.69
CA SER A 154 -0.33 -13.76 1.33
C SER A 154 0.21 -12.51 0.64
N LEU A 155 -0.62 -11.80 -0.12
CA LEU A 155 -0.26 -10.59 -0.85
C LEU A 155 -0.80 -9.35 -0.16
N GLN A 156 0.05 -8.35 0.06
CA GLN A 156 -0.33 -7.02 0.50
C GLN A 156 -0.25 -6.04 -0.66
N THR A 157 -1.35 -5.35 -0.94
CA THR A 157 -1.41 -4.29 -1.94
C THR A 157 -1.43 -2.91 -1.27
N LYS A 158 -0.60 -1.97 -1.68
CA LYS A 158 -0.55 -0.61 -1.11
C LYS A 158 -0.32 0.45 -2.18
N ILE A 159 -1.07 1.56 -2.13
CA ILE A 159 -0.76 2.76 -2.91
C ILE A 159 0.43 3.49 -2.28
N MET A 160 1.42 3.87 -3.10
CA MET A 160 2.66 4.51 -2.67
C MET A 160 2.94 5.77 -3.48
N SER A 161 3.65 6.73 -2.87
CA SER A 161 4.27 7.83 -3.60
C SER A 161 5.49 7.34 -4.41
N ALA A 162 5.97 8.17 -5.33
CA ALA A 162 7.18 7.86 -6.10
C ALA A 162 8.42 7.71 -5.19
N GLU A 163 8.52 8.54 -4.15
CA GLU A 163 9.61 8.53 -3.17
C GLU A 163 9.54 7.29 -2.28
N GLU A 164 8.34 6.93 -1.81
CA GLU A 164 8.13 5.73 -1.01
C GLU A 164 8.50 4.48 -1.81
N ALA A 165 8.03 4.37 -3.06
CA ALA A 165 8.37 3.25 -3.93
C ALA A 165 9.88 3.20 -4.18
N LYS A 166 10.50 4.32 -4.57
CA LYS A 166 11.95 4.40 -4.80
C LYS A 166 12.73 3.96 -3.55
N LYS A 167 12.35 4.40 -2.35
CA LYS A 167 13.01 4.01 -1.10
C LYS A 167 12.86 2.52 -0.81
N PHE A 168 11.64 1.99 -0.94
CA PHE A 168 11.34 0.59 -0.67
C PHE A 168 12.12 -0.35 -1.59
N TYR A 169 12.10 -0.10 -2.90
CA TYR A 169 12.74 -0.99 -3.88
C TYR A 169 14.24 -0.78 -4.04
N LYS A 170 14.79 0.40 -3.74
CA LYS A 170 16.26 0.61 -3.69
C LYS A 170 16.92 -0.18 -2.56
N ASN A 171 16.32 -0.15 -1.38
CA ASN A 171 16.87 -0.84 -0.21
C ASN A 171 16.72 -2.37 -0.31
N SER A 172 15.83 -2.83 -1.17
CA SER A 172 15.54 -4.25 -1.37
C SER A 172 16.41 -4.90 -2.46
N GLY A 173 17.32 -4.13 -3.09
CA GLY A 173 18.18 -4.54 -4.22
C GLY A 173 19.66 -4.77 -3.91
N ALA A 174 20.07 -4.86 -2.64
CA ALA A 174 21.46 -5.08 -2.27
C ALA A 174 21.84 -6.58 -2.18
N ILE A 175 21.46 -7.40 -3.17
CA ILE A 175 22.18 -8.66 -3.50
C ILE A 175 21.98 -8.91 -5.00
N THR A 176 22.86 -8.36 -5.82
CA THR A 176 23.13 -8.88 -7.15
C THR A 176 24.57 -9.37 -7.16
N ASN A 177 24.69 -10.69 -7.23
CA ASN A 177 25.92 -11.38 -7.59
C ASN A 177 26.46 -10.80 -8.90
N THR A 178 27.59 -10.11 -8.82
CA THR A 178 28.61 -10.13 -9.88
C THR A 178 29.08 -11.59 -10.03
N THR A 179 29.25 -12.21 -11.18
CA THR A 179 29.39 -11.74 -12.56
C THR A 179 29.35 -12.98 -13.44
N ASP A 180 28.68 -12.88 -14.60
CA ASP A 180 28.81 -13.85 -15.67
C ASP A 180 30.21 -13.85 -16.29
N LYS A 181 30.57 -15.04 -16.76
CA LYS A 181 31.80 -15.46 -17.43
C LYS A 181 31.99 -14.78 -18.79
N LYS A 182 33.17 -14.21 -19.07
CA LYS A 182 33.77 -14.20 -20.42
C LYS A 182 35.29 -14.22 -20.36
N THR A 183 35.83 -15.06 -21.24
CA THR A 183 37.17 -15.60 -21.40
C THR A 183 38.16 -14.63 -22.07
N THR A 184 39.46 -15.01 -22.03
CA THR A 184 40.64 -14.57 -22.83
C THR A 184 41.22 -13.18 -22.51
N ALA A 185 42.54 -12.95 -22.35
CA ALA A 185 43.76 -13.70 -22.67
C ALA A 185 44.96 -13.24 -21.80
N ASN A 186 46.02 -14.06 -21.84
CA ASN A 186 47.37 -13.92 -21.27
C ASN A 186 47.99 -12.51 -21.26
N GLU A 187 48.77 -12.21 -20.21
CA GLU A 187 50.24 -12.12 -20.35
C GLU A 187 50.96 -12.15 -18.99
N GLN A 188 52.06 -12.93 -18.98
CA GLN A 188 52.99 -13.13 -17.89
C GLN A 188 53.95 -11.95 -17.75
N SER A 189 54.28 -11.57 -16.51
CA SER A 189 55.67 -11.31 -16.08
C SER A 189 55.67 -11.01 -14.57
N ASN A 190 56.00 -11.98 -13.72
CA ASN A 190 57.32 -12.38 -13.22
C ASN A 190 57.99 -11.45 -12.20
N LYS A 191 58.36 -12.11 -11.08
CA LYS A 191 59.37 -11.82 -10.04
C LYS A 191 58.91 -11.00 -8.81
N LYS A 192 58.82 -11.65 -7.62
CA LYS A 192 59.89 -11.87 -6.60
C LYS A 192 60.38 -10.52 -6.07
N ALA A 193 60.44 -10.19 -4.77
CA ALA A 193 60.78 -10.93 -3.57
C ALA A 193 60.44 -9.98 -2.38
N LEU A 194 59.81 -10.45 -1.30
CA LEU A 194 60.46 -10.90 -0.05
C LEU A 194 60.63 -9.78 1.00
N ASN A 195 59.97 -9.99 2.15
CA ASN A 195 60.39 -9.59 3.51
C ASN A 195 60.36 -8.08 3.87
N LYS A 196 60.10 -7.63 5.10
CA LYS A 196 59.80 -8.26 6.40
C LYS A 196 59.57 -7.12 7.41
N SER A 197 58.55 -7.29 8.26
CA SER A 197 58.44 -6.85 9.66
C SER A 197 58.31 -5.38 10.10
N ALA A 198 57.38 -5.25 11.05
CA ALA A 198 57.41 -4.49 12.31
C ALA A 198 57.31 -2.95 12.21
N ALA A 199 56.19 -2.34 12.61
CA ALA A 199 55.59 -2.24 13.95
C ALA A 199 56.37 -1.32 14.92
N GLN A 200 55.76 -0.15 15.12
CA GLN A 200 55.54 0.54 16.41
C GLN A 200 56.60 1.53 16.95
N LYS A 201 56.01 2.50 17.68
CA LYS A 201 56.55 3.36 18.76
C LYS A 201 57.36 4.57 18.32
N GLU A 202 57.28 5.73 18.96
CA GLU A 202 56.44 6.34 20.02
C GLU A 202 56.96 7.79 20.14
N LEU A 203 56.15 8.69 20.72
CA LEU A 203 56.55 9.83 21.56
C LEU A 203 57.03 11.18 20.94
N GLU A 204 56.33 12.23 21.44
CA GLU A 204 56.85 13.50 21.99
C GLU A 204 57.22 14.67 21.02
N VAL A 205 56.95 15.98 21.26
CA VAL A 205 56.30 16.76 22.34
C VAL A 205 56.23 18.29 21.99
N LYS A 206 55.22 19.00 22.54
CA LYS A 206 55.07 20.44 22.96
C LYS A 206 55.19 21.66 22.02
N LYS A 207 54.15 22.53 22.07
CA LYS A 207 54.04 23.93 22.61
C LYS A 207 52.83 24.64 21.93
N ASP A 208 52.02 25.55 22.48
CA ASP A 208 51.87 26.37 23.70
C ASP A 208 50.36 26.77 23.72
N THR A 209 49.55 26.56 24.76
CA THR A 209 49.26 27.44 25.94
C THR A 209 48.20 28.54 25.70
N ASP A 210 46.97 28.41 26.24
CA ASP A 210 46.40 29.30 27.29
C ASP A 210 44.96 28.94 27.81
N LEU A 211 44.92 28.49 29.08
CA LEU A 211 44.04 28.79 30.25
C LEU A 211 42.49 28.89 30.13
N LYS A 212 41.70 27.91 30.66
CA LYS A 212 41.09 27.73 32.04
C LYS A 212 39.76 28.51 32.29
N LYS A 213 38.58 27.89 32.57
CA LYS A 213 38.10 27.17 33.79
C LYS A 213 36.82 26.35 33.47
N GLU A 214 36.76 25.02 33.69
CA GLU A 214 36.07 24.27 34.79
C GLU A 214 34.62 24.73 35.14
N VAL A 215 33.58 23.88 35.13
CA VAL A 215 33.32 22.71 36.02
C VAL A 215 32.43 21.61 35.34
N LYS A 216 32.77 20.32 35.62
CA LYS A 216 32.10 19.02 35.30
C LYS A 216 30.95 18.68 36.32
N PRO A 217 30.18 17.54 36.32
CA PRO A 217 30.36 16.26 35.60
C PRO A 217 29.11 15.51 35.02
N ALA A 218 29.42 14.56 34.12
CA ALA A 218 28.87 13.20 33.87
C ALA A 218 27.34 12.95 33.96
N THR A 219 26.71 12.34 32.95
CA THR A 219 26.82 10.89 32.72
C THR A 219 26.24 10.47 31.37
N ASP A 220 26.81 9.40 30.83
CA ASP A 220 26.36 8.63 29.68
C ASP A 220 24.87 8.32 29.68
N GLN A 221 24.20 8.53 28.54
CA GLN A 221 23.16 7.60 28.10
C GLN A 221 23.04 7.61 26.57
N ALA A 222 23.43 6.45 26.03
CA ALA A 222 23.16 5.91 24.72
C ALA A 222 22.10 6.68 23.89
N VAL A 223 22.57 7.24 22.78
CA VAL A 223 21.74 7.60 21.63
C VAL A 223 21.11 6.29 21.12
N LYS A 224 19.95 5.92 21.68
CA LYS A 224 19.03 5.01 21.02
C LYS A 224 18.49 5.76 19.82
N GLU A 225 19.06 5.48 18.65
CA GLU A 225 18.43 5.75 17.37
C GLU A 225 16.97 5.27 17.45
N THR A 226 16.06 6.23 17.49
CA THR A 226 14.63 5.95 17.44
C THR A 226 14.34 5.36 16.07
N VAL A 227 14.15 4.04 16.05
CA VAL A 227 13.54 3.31 14.94
C VAL A 227 12.30 4.08 14.52
N LYS A 228 12.34 4.72 13.34
CA LYS A 228 11.17 5.35 12.73
C LYS A 228 10.18 4.23 12.40
N VAL A 229 9.28 3.94 13.34
CA VAL A 229 8.10 3.10 13.14
C VAL A 229 7.36 3.68 11.94
N ALA A 230 7.22 2.89 10.89
CA ALA A 230 6.47 3.31 9.71
C ALA A 230 5.03 3.64 10.16
N GLU A 231 4.58 4.89 9.91
CA GLU A 231 3.23 5.34 10.26
C GLU A 231 2.19 4.39 9.64
N THR A 232 1.19 3.99 10.41
CA THR A 232 0.10 3.15 9.91
C THR A 232 -0.75 3.94 8.90
N PRO A 233 -1.44 3.29 7.95
CA PRO A 233 -2.35 3.99 7.04
C PRO A 233 -3.38 4.86 7.76
N GLN A 234 -3.86 4.42 8.93
CA GLN A 234 -4.78 5.17 9.80
C GLN A 234 -4.14 6.44 10.35
N GLN A 235 -2.89 6.34 10.84
CA GLN A 235 -2.14 7.51 11.31
C GLN A 235 -1.87 8.50 10.17
N GLN A 236 -1.53 8.01 8.98
CA GLN A 236 -1.30 8.85 7.80
C GLN A 236 -2.59 9.55 7.35
N GLN A 237 -3.70 8.82 7.28
CA GLN A 237 -5.00 9.38 6.93
C GLN A 237 -5.41 10.48 7.93
N MET A 238 -5.31 10.20 9.23
CA MET A 238 -5.63 11.16 10.30
C MET A 238 -4.74 12.40 10.20
N LYS A 239 -3.44 12.23 9.97
CA LYS A 239 -2.48 13.34 9.84
C LYS A 239 -2.84 14.28 8.68
N PHE A 240 -3.16 13.73 7.51
CA PHE A 240 -3.61 14.54 6.38
C PHE A 240 -4.93 15.24 6.66
N TYR A 241 -5.89 14.55 7.28
CA TYR A 241 -7.19 15.12 7.64
C TYR A 241 -7.06 16.28 8.63
N VAL A 242 -6.30 16.10 9.71
CA VAL A 242 -6.08 17.14 10.73
C VAL A 242 -5.37 18.35 10.13
N ALA A 243 -4.33 18.14 9.33
CA ALA A 243 -3.63 19.22 8.64
C ALA A 243 -4.57 19.99 7.69
N ALA A 244 -5.37 19.27 6.90
CA ALA A 244 -6.35 19.87 5.99
C ALA A 244 -7.39 20.71 6.74
N ARG A 245 -7.96 20.17 7.83
CA ARG A 245 -8.98 20.87 8.61
C ARG A 245 -8.43 22.13 9.28
N ARG A 246 -7.23 22.04 9.85
CA ARG A 246 -6.55 23.19 10.47
C ARG A 246 -6.31 24.30 9.45
N ASP A 247 -5.71 23.96 8.32
CA ASP A 247 -5.32 24.95 7.32
C ASP A 247 -6.56 25.58 6.64
N LEU A 248 -7.58 24.77 6.29
CA LEU A 248 -8.85 25.28 5.75
C LEU A 248 -9.57 26.21 6.73
N ASN A 249 -9.66 25.84 8.01
CA ASN A 249 -10.32 26.68 9.02
C ASN A 249 -9.55 27.99 9.29
N SER A 250 -8.22 27.97 9.14
CA SER A 250 -7.37 29.15 9.31
C SER A 250 -7.30 30.05 8.08
N GLY A 251 -7.87 29.62 6.94
CA GLY A 251 -7.76 30.32 5.65
C GLY A 251 -6.35 30.33 5.04
N LYS A 252 -5.35 29.70 5.67
CA LYS A 252 -3.97 29.63 5.18
C LYS A 252 -3.75 28.41 4.32
N ASN A 253 -2.85 28.51 3.33
CA ASN A 253 -2.40 27.38 2.50
C ASN A 253 -3.54 26.56 1.89
N GLN A 254 -4.64 27.21 1.48
CA GLN A 254 -5.89 26.55 1.08
C GLN A 254 -5.69 25.45 0.03
N VAL A 255 -4.81 25.66 -0.96
CA VAL A 255 -4.49 24.65 -1.98
C VAL A 255 -3.82 23.42 -1.37
N ALA A 256 -2.84 23.60 -0.47
CA ALA A 256 -2.17 22.50 0.21
C ALA A 256 -3.13 21.76 1.15
N ALA A 257 -4.01 22.51 1.83
CA ALA A 257 -5.06 21.97 2.67
C ALA A 257 -6.03 21.09 1.87
N CYS A 258 -6.45 21.55 0.69
CA CYS A 258 -7.29 20.77 -0.22
C CYS A 258 -6.58 19.54 -0.79
N ASN A 259 -5.29 19.63 -1.11
CA ASN A 259 -4.49 18.46 -1.48
C ASN A 259 -4.42 17.44 -0.34
N ASN A 260 -4.28 17.89 0.91
CA ASN A 260 -4.27 17.01 2.08
C ASN A 260 -5.66 16.41 2.36
N ALA A 261 -6.74 17.18 2.20
CA ALA A 261 -8.12 16.66 2.30
C ALA A 261 -8.34 15.54 1.26
N GLN A 262 -7.91 15.77 0.03
CA GLN A 262 -7.98 14.76 -1.03
C GLN A 262 -7.15 13.53 -0.70
N ARG A 263 -5.92 13.70 -0.18
CA ARG A 263 -5.08 12.57 0.25
C ARG A 263 -5.76 11.75 1.35
N ALA A 264 -6.29 12.41 2.37
CA ALA A 264 -7.01 11.76 3.47
C ALA A 264 -8.26 11.01 2.98
N TYR A 265 -9.03 11.62 2.09
CA TYR A 265 -10.19 10.97 1.48
C TYR A 265 -9.79 9.78 0.60
N ASN A 266 -8.69 9.90 -0.14
CA ASN A 266 -8.18 8.85 -1.01
C ASN A 266 -7.67 7.63 -0.26
N TYR A 267 -7.41 7.67 1.06
CA TYR A 267 -7.14 6.46 1.84
C TYR A 267 -8.35 5.52 1.92
N GLY A 268 -9.55 6.03 1.62
CA GLY A 268 -10.79 5.27 1.73
C GLY A 268 -11.24 5.08 3.19
N LYS A 269 -12.32 4.32 3.37
CA LYS A 269 -12.80 3.94 4.70
C LYS A 269 -11.83 2.95 5.33
N LEU A 270 -11.06 3.40 6.33
CA LEU A 270 -10.24 2.52 7.16
C LEU A 270 -11.08 1.96 8.32
N GLN A 271 -10.70 0.77 8.82
CA GLN A 271 -11.44 0.09 9.89
C GLN A 271 -11.51 0.91 11.18
N GLY A 272 -12.59 0.71 11.93
CA GLY A 272 -12.88 1.43 13.17
C GLY A 272 -13.79 2.64 12.95
N THR A 273 -14.44 3.06 14.04
CA THR A 273 -15.30 4.25 14.09
C THR A 273 -14.53 5.50 13.66
N GLU A 274 -13.29 5.64 14.14
CA GLU A 274 -12.41 6.75 13.76
C GLU A 274 -12.01 6.73 12.28
N GLY A 275 -11.67 5.57 11.70
CA GLY A 275 -11.35 5.48 10.27
C GLY A 275 -12.54 5.84 9.37
N THR A 276 -13.75 5.46 9.79
CA THR A 276 -14.98 5.86 9.10
C THR A 276 -15.22 7.37 9.22
N ARG A 277 -15.09 7.93 10.44
CA ARG A 277 -15.27 9.36 10.71
C ARG A 277 -14.28 10.21 9.91
N VAL A 278 -13.00 9.85 9.93
CA VAL A 278 -11.95 10.58 9.20
C VAL A 278 -12.21 10.53 7.70
N TYR A 279 -12.61 9.38 7.16
CA TYR A 279 -12.97 9.25 5.75
C TYR A 279 -14.14 10.17 5.37
N THR A 280 -15.24 10.14 6.13
CA THR A 280 -16.43 10.94 5.82
C THR A 280 -16.19 12.43 5.96
N GLU A 281 -15.48 12.84 7.02
CA GLU A 281 -15.12 14.25 7.26
C GLU A 281 -14.13 14.76 6.21
N SER A 282 -13.15 13.93 5.80
CA SER A 282 -12.24 14.29 4.71
C SER A 282 -12.99 14.48 3.39
N GLY A 283 -13.99 13.65 3.12
CA GLY A 283 -14.85 13.82 1.95
C GLY A 283 -15.66 15.13 1.97
N MET A 284 -16.12 15.57 3.14
CA MET A 284 -16.74 16.90 3.29
C MET A 284 -15.75 18.04 3.00
N LEU A 285 -14.50 17.91 3.43
CA LEU A 285 -13.46 18.90 3.12
C LEU A 285 -13.14 18.93 1.61
N VAL A 286 -13.07 17.77 0.96
CA VAL A 286 -12.89 17.67 -0.50
C VAL A 286 -14.02 18.37 -1.25
N ALA A 287 -15.28 18.11 -0.86
CA ALA A 287 -16.43 18.76 -1.47
C ALA A 287 -16.35 20.29 -1.34
N ARG A 288 -16.00 20.81 -0.14
CA ARG A 288 -15.78 22.25 0.07
C ARG A 288 -14.64 22.80 -0.77
N CYS A 289 -13.54 22.07 -0.91
CA CYS A 289 -12.42 22.48 -1.75
C CYS A 289 -12.81 22.59 -3.22
N LEU A 290 -13.62 21.65 -3.71
CA LEU A 290 -14.10 21.64 -5.09
C LEU A 290 -15.15 22.73 -5.36
N THR A 291 -15.89 23.20 -4.35
CA THR A 291 -16.94 24.24 -4.52
C THR A 291 -16.53 25.65 -4.12
N SER A 292 -15.62 25.78 -3.15
CA SER A 292 -15.42 27.03 -2.41
C SER A 292 -13.97 27.52 -2.40
N VAL A 293 -13.02 26.75 -2.97
CA VAL A 293 -11.62 27.16 -3.10
C VAL A 293 -11.27 27.27 -4.59
N PRO A 294 -11.37 28.47 -5.21
CA PRO A 294 -11.18 28.65 -6.65
C PRO A 294 -9.83 28.13 -7.17
N SER A 295 -8.76 28.37 -6.41
CA SER A 295 -7.40 27.93 -6.76
C SER A 295 -7.25 26.39 -6.79
N TYR A 296 -8.13 25.66 -6.12
CA TYR A 296 -8.18 24.21 -6.16
C TYR A 296 -9.20 23.70 -7.19
N SER A 297 -10.40 24.27 -7.23
CA SER A 297 -11.50 23.83 -8.09
C SER A 297 -11.20 24.04 -9.58
N ASN A 298 -10.51 25.13 -9.95
CA ASN A 298 -10.14 25.43 -11.34
C ASN A 298 -9.20 24.39 -11.98
N ARG A 299 -8.62 23.49 -11.18
CA ARG A 299 -7.81 22.37 -11.66
C ARG A 299 -8.66 21.24 -12.27
N PHE A 300 -9.98 21.31 -12.11
CA PHE A 300 -10.92 20.29 -12.56
C PHE A 300 -11.99 20.91 -13.45
N ALA A 301 -12.12 20.40 -14.68
CA ALA A 301 -13.12 20.87 -15.64
C ALA A 301 -14.57 20.73 -15.13
N ASN A 302 -14.83 19.78 -14.21
CA ASN A 302 -16.13 19.56 -13.59
C ASN A 302 -16.02 19.42 -12.06
N SER A 303 -15.47 20.45 -11.41
CA SER A 303 -15.29 20.50 -9.96
C SER A 303 -16.62 20.35 -9.19
N LYS A 304 -17.68 21.06 -9.62
CA LYS A 304 -19.02 20.96 -9.02
C LYS A 304 -19.59 19.55 -9.13
N GLY A 305 -19.48 18.90 -10.29
CA GLY A 305 -19.94 17.52 -10.47
C GLY A 305 -19.14 16.51 -9.64
N GLN A 306 -17.84 16.71 -9.49
CA GLN A 306 -17.02 15.88 -8.60
C GLN A 306 -17.43 16.06 -7.13
N ALA A 307 -17.69 17.28 -6.69
CA ALA A 307 -18.21 17.55 -5.35
C ALA A 307 -19.56 16.86 -5.10
N VAL A 308 -20.48 16.94 -6.07
CA VAL A 308 -21.77 16.23 -6.00
C VAL A 308 -21.59 14.73 -5.84
N LYS A 309 -20.70 14.10 -6.61
CA LYS A 309 -20.43 12.65 -6.50
C LYS A 309 -19.91 12.26 -5.12
N VAL A 310 -18.96 13.02 -4.58
CA VAL A 310 -18.43 12.80 -3.23
C VAL A 310 -19.55 12.93 -2.20
N LEU A 311 -20.33 14.01 -2.26
CA LEU A 311 -21.42 14.25 -1.33
C LEU A 311 -22.55 13.21 -1.43
N GLN A 312 -22.88 12.74 -2.64
CA GLN A 312 -23.87 11.67 -2.84
C GLN A 312 -23.42 10.36 -2.19
N ASN A 313 -22.15 9.98 -2.36
CA ASN A 313 -21.57 8.82 -1.68
C ASN A 313 -21.70 8.96 -0.15
N LEU A 314 -21.32 10.12 0.40
CA LEU A 314 -21.42 10.39 1.85
C LEU A 314 -22.87 10.40 2.36
N ALA A 315 -23.78 11.01 1.61
CA ALA A 315 -25.19 11.10 1.98
C ALA A 315 -25.89 9.74 1.95
N ASN A 316 -25.63 8.94 0.90
CA ASN A 316 -26.33 7.68 0.66
C ASN A 316 -25.71 6.52 1.44
N ASN A 317 -24.38 6.39 1.44
CA ASN A 317 -23.70 5.23 2.02
C ASN A 317 -23.31 5.41 3.49
N TYR A 318 -23.25 6.66 3.97
CA TYR A 318 -22.83 7.00 5.34
C TYR A 318 -23.87 7.84 6.09
N ASN A 319 -25.03 8.09 5.49
CA ASN A 319 -26.10 8.91 6.07
C ASN A 319 -25.61 10.28 6.58
N HIS A 320 -24.59 10.86 5.95
CA HIS A 320 -23.89 12.02 6.49
C HIS A 320 -24.74 13.30 6.38
N ALA A 321 -25.18 13.85 7.52
CA ALA A 321 -26.10 14.99 7.56
C ALA A 321 -25.54 16.24 6.85
N GLY A 322 -24.26 16.56 7.08
CA GLY A 322 -23.61 17.68 6.41
C GLY A 322 -23.54 17.52 4.89
N ALA A 323 -23.46 16.28 4.39
CA ALA A 323 -23.39 16.02 2.96
C ALA A 323 -24.77 16.24 2.30
N LYS A 324 -25.83 15.78 2.98
CA LYS A 324 -27.23 16.03 2.56
C LYS A 324 -27.53 17.53 2.50
N ASN A 325 -27.11 18.29 3.52
CA ASN A 325 -27.33 19.73 3.55
C ASN A 325 -26.57 20.45 2.44
N MET A 326 -25.30 20.10 2.23
CA MET A 326 -24.50 20.71 1.17
C MET A 326 -25.04 20.35 -0.23
N LEU A 327 -25.51 19.12 -0.46
CA LEU A 327 -26.18 18.75 -1.71
C LEU A 327 -27.43 19.57 -1.98
N ARG A 328 -28.22 19.87 -0.96
CA ARG A 328 -29.42 20.72 -1.09
C ARG A 328 -29.06 22.15 -1.48
N GLN A 329 -27.96 22.69 -0.97
CA GLN A 329 -27.46 24.03 -1.29
C GLN A 329 -26.85 24.13 -2.70
N MET A 330 -26.52 23.00 -3.33
CA MET A 330 -25.88 22.97 -4.65
C MET A 330 -26.86 22.78 -5.81
N LYS A 331 -28.12 22.44 -5.51
CA LYS A 331 -29.24 22.43 -6.45
C LYS A 331 -29.69 23.85 -6.73
#